data_AF-A0A381ZD50-F1
#
_entry.id   AF-A0A381ZD50-F1
#
_cell.length_a   1.000
_cell.length_b   1.000
_cell.length_c   1.000
_cell.angle_alpha   90.00
_cell.angle_beta   90.00
_cell.angle_gamma   90.00
#
_symmetry.space_group_name_H-M   'P 1'
#
loop_
_entity.id
_entity.type
_entity.pdbx_description
1 polymer ?
#
loop_
_entity_poly.entity_id
_entity_poly.type
_entity_poly.pdbx_seq_one_letter_code
_entity_poly.pdbx_strand_id
1 'polypeptide(L)'
;MSYSKFLYRLFSGASLAIAGLLLLVSGNAALAGNCPAATVADMKGVSAGKYPQQFELSEFEANAGCTLTFQGNPDIAKLNAQIRGNPSTVPSVEDRLPSEPLVYAPYDSIGKYGGTLDVLSNATEAGTSDFLSVRHVNLVRFSD
;
A
#
# COMPACT_ATOMS: atom_id res chain seq x y z
N MET A 1 24.81 57.95 -44.45
CA MET A 1 25.34 56.92 -43.53
C MET A 1 24.18 56.04 -43.10
N SER A 2 24.37 54.73 -43.31
CA SER A 2 23.39 53.66 -43.20
C SER A 2 23.16 53.28 -41.73
N TYR A 3 21.90 53.11 -41.32
CA TYR A 3 21.52 52.18 -40.26
C TYR A 3 20.31 51.38 -40.72
N SER A 4 20.48 50.06 -40.64
CA SER A 4 19.72 49.03 -41.34
C SER A 4 18.27 48.91 -40.87
N LYS A 5 17.32 48.94 -41.83
CA LYS A 5 15.87 48.67 -41.63
C LYS A 5 15.57 47.21 -41.23
N PHE A 6 16.59 46.38 -41.00
CA PHE A 6 16.42 44.96 -40.65
C PHE A 6 16.06 44.75 -39.16
N LEU A 7 16.42 45.67 -38.27
CA LEU A 7 16.21 45.53 -36.82
C LEU A 7 14.80 45.87 -36.34
N TYR A 8 14.01 46.62 -37.11
CA TYR A 8 12.65 47.04 -36.69
C TYR A 8 11.54 46.05 -37.06
N ARG A 9 11.83 45.07 -37.93
CA ARG A 9 10.87 44.01 -38.30
C ARG A 9 10.93 42.79 -37.39
N LEU A 10 11.89 42.71 -36.47
CA LEU A 10 12.01 41.62 -35.50
C LEU A 10 11.09 41.76 -34.27
N PHE A 11 10.42 42.90 -34.10
CA PHE A 11 9.58 43.16 -32.92
C PHE A 11 8.12 43.55 -33.23
N SER A 12 7.65 43.35 -34.47
CA SER A 12 6.25 43.58 -34.81
C SER A 12 5.55 42.27 -35.17
N GLY A 13 4.89 41.68 -34.18
CA GLY A 13 3.79 40.75 -34.42
C GLY A 13 4.14 39.27 -34.30
N ALA A 14 3.57 38.66 -33.26
CA ALA A 14 3.18 37.26 -33.24
C ALA A 14 4.28 36.21 -33.41
N SER A 15 5.07 35.99 -32.36
CA SER A 15 5.66 34.67 -32.08
C SER A 15 5.89 34.50 -30.58
N LEU A 16 4.85 34.77 -29.79
CA LEU A 16 4.70 34.31 -28.40
C LEU A 16 4.22 32.83 -28.33
N ALA A 17 4.31 32.09 -29.43
CA ALA A 17 3.75 30.74 -29.59
C ALA A 17 4.81 29.62 -29.59
N ILE A 18 5.97 29.82 -28.95
CA ILE A 18 7.01 28.77 -28.79
C ILE A 18 7.31 28.48 -27.31
N ALA A 19 6.57 29.09 -26.36
CA ALA A 19 6.71 28.82 -24.93
C ALA A 19 5.63 27.87 -24.37
N GLY A 20 5.11 26.94 -25.17
CA GLY A 20 3.91 26.16 -24.83
C GLY A 20 3.96 24.66 -25.14
N LEU A 21 5.14 24.03 -25.29
CA LEU A 21 5.23 22.60 -25.66
C LEU A 21 6.09 21.72 -24.75
N LEU A 22 6.33 22.07 -23.48
CA LEU A 22 7.16 21.22 -22.59
C LEU A 22 6.61 21.13 -21.15
N LEU A 23 5.31 20.87 -21.00
CA LEU A 23 4.66 20.52 -19.72
C LEU A 23 3.93 19.17 -19.77
N LEU A 24 4.47 18.21 -20.52
CA LEU A 24 4.00 16.81 -20.53
C LEU A 24 5.03 15.85 -19.90
N VAL A 25 5.77 16.31 -18.89
CA VAL A 25 6.17 15.37 -17.84
C VAL A 25 5.00 15.32 -16.90
N SER A 26 4.11 14.35 -17.13
CA SER A 26 3.12 13.92 -16.16
C SER A 26 3.87 13.59 -14.87
N GLY A 27 3.97 14.58 -13.98
CA GLY A 27 4.30 14.32 -12.61
C GLY A 27 3.26 13.34 -12.11
N ASN A 28 3.72 12.22 -11.56
CA ASN A 28 2.95 11.50 -10.56
C ASN A 28 2.86 12.46 -9.37
N ALA A 29 2.00 13.48 -9.47
CA ALA A 29 1.46 14.12 -8.30
C ALA A 29 0.69 13.00 -7.63
N ALA A 30 1.31 12.37 -6.63
CA ALA A 30 0.63 11.54 -5.67
C ALA A 30 -0.48 12.41 -5.09
N LEU A 31 -1.67 12.29 -5.68
CA LEU A 31 -2.87 12.75 -5.02
C LEU A 31 -2.87 11.96 -3.72
N ALA A 32 -2.75 12.67 -2.60
CA ALA A 32 -2.91 12.11 -1.26
C ALA A 32 -4.38 11.69 -1.04
N GLY A 33 -4.89 10.85 -1.94
CA GLY A 33 -6.13 10.11 -1.79
C GLY A 33 -5.84 8.81 -1.07
N ASN A 34 -6.87 8.28 -0.39
CA ASN A 34 -6.78 6.98 0.23
C ASN A 34 -6.39 5.93 -0.82
N CYS A 35 -5.40 5.10 -0.51
CA CYS A 35 -5.05 3.98 -1.37
C CYS A 35 -6.28 3.12 -1.69
N PRO A 36 -6.41 2.66 -2.94
CA PRO A 36 -7.56 1.87 -3.33
C PRO A 36 -7.62 0.57 -2.52
N ALA A 37 -8.83 0.17 -2.15
CA ALA A 37 -9.10 -1.15 -1.60
C ALA A 37 -9.02 -2.20 -2.73
N ALA A 38 -7.79 -2.47 -3.18
CA ALA A 38 -7.48 -3.40 -4.26
C ALA A 38 -7.63 -4.86 -3.80
N THR A 39 -8.15 -5.67 -4.70
CA THR A 39 -8.41 -7.10 -4.51
C THR A 39 -8.04 -7.85 -5.79
N VAL A 40 -7.86 -9.16 -5.73
CA VAL A 40 -7.60 -9.97 -6.93
C VAL A 40 -8.76 -9.85 -7.92
N ALA A 41 -10.01 -9.81 -7.44
CA ALA A 41 -11.21 -9.64 -8.25
C ALA A 41 -11.31 -8.24 -8.92
N ASP A 42 -10.84 -7.20 -8.24
CA ASP A 42 -10.79 -5.82 -8.74
C ASP A 42 -9.59 -5.07 -8.15
N MET A 43 -8.55 -4.90 -8.98
CA MET A 43 -7.31 -4.22 -8.61
C MET A 43 -7.43 -2.69 -8.60
N LYS A 44 -8.55 -2.11 -9.08
CA LYS A 44 -8.81 -0.66 -9.05
C LYS A 44 -7.68 0.20 -9.62
N GLY A 45 -7.03 -0.30 -10.68
CA GLY A 45 -5.94 0.38 -11.37
C GLY A 45 -4.56 0.19 -10.76
N VAL A 46 -4.41 -0.55 -9.66
CA VAL A 46 -3.10 -0.93 -9.12
C VAL A 46 -2.47 -1.96 -10.06
N SER A 47 -1.26 -1.67 -10.54
CA SER A 47 -0.52 -2.59 -11.41
C SER A 47 -0.12 -3.88 -10.67
N ALA A 48 -0.07 -4.99 -11.40
CA ALA A 48 0.39 -6.27 -10.85
C ALA A 48 1.86 -6.18 -10.40
N GLY A 49 2.17 -6.82 -9.26
CA GLY A 49 3.51 -6.89 -8.71
C GLY A 49 4.28 -8.12 -9.18
N LYS A 50 5.50 -8.27 -8.69
CA LYS A 50 6.35 -9.43 -8.99
C LYS A 50 5.72 -10.77 -8.57
N TYR A 51 4.98 -10.78 -7.46
CA TYR A 51 4.33 -11.97 -6.93
C TYR A 51 2.81 -11.78 -7.00
N PRO A 52 2.04 -12.79 -7.44
CA PRO A 52 0.59 -12.71 -7.40
C PRO A 52 0.11 -12.36 -6.00
N GLN A 53 -0.85 -11.42 -5.91
CA GLN A 53 -1.53 -10.95 -4.70
C GLN A 53 -0.65 -10.42 -3.54
N GLN A 54 0.67 -10.39 -3.71
CA GLN A 54 1.65 -10.10 -2.66
C GLN A 54 2.66 -9.08 -3.16
N PHE A 55 2.80 -7.99 -2.42
CA PHE A 55 3.62 -6.84 -2.81
C PHE A 55 4.56 -6.47 -1.68
N GLU A 56 5.74 -5.96 -2.02
CA GLU A 56 6.46 -5.09 -1.09
C GLU A 56 5.66 -3.79 -0.90
N LEU A 57 5.77 -3.14 0.27
CA LEU A 57 5.07 -1.89 0.54
C LEU A 57 5.38 -0.84 -0.53
N SER A 58 6.67 -0.60 -0.76
CA SER A 58 7.14 0.39 -1.74
C SER A 58 6.68 0.09 -3.16
N GLU A 59 6.61 -1.19 -3.56
CA GLU A 59 6.09 -1.62 -4.87
C GLU A 59 4.60 -1.30 -4.98
N PHE A 60 3.80 -1.64 -3.97
CA PHE A 60 2.37 -1.35 -3.98
C PHE A 60 2.09 0.16 -4.04
N GLU A 61 2.76 0.95 -3.21
CA GLU A 61 2.59 2.41 -3.17
C GLU A 61 2.99 3.07 -4.50
N ALA A 62 4.07 2.59 -5.13
CA ALA A 62 4.46 3.04 -6.45
C ALA A 62 3.42 2.67 -7.53
N ASN A 63 2.88 1.44 -7.48
CA ASN A 63 1.87 0.96 -8.42
C ASN A 63 0.51 1.64 -8.23
N ALA A 64 0.18 2.05 -7.01
CA ALA A 64 -1.08 2.69 -6.65
C ALA A 64 -1.03 4.22 -6.68
N GLY A 65 0.18 4.81 -6.65
CA GLY A 65 0.38 6.27 -6.62
C GLY A 65 -0.09 6.92 -5.33
N CYS A 66 -0.04 6.20 -4.21
CA CYS A 66 -0.53 6.64 -2.90
C CYS A 66 0.38 6.12 -1.77
N THR A 67 0.25 6.70 -0.57
CA THR A 67 0.90 6.20 0.64
C THR A 67 -0.14 5.51 1.52
N LEU A 68 0.18 4.28 1.96
CA LEU A 68 -0.69 3.51 2.84
C LEU A 68 -0.65 4.06 4.27
N THR A 69 -1.77 3.91 4.97
CA THR A 69 -1.86 4.14 6.41
C THR A 69 -2.21 2.84 7.10
N PHE A 70 -1.63 2.63 8.28
CA PHE A 70 -1.77 1.39 9.02
C PHE A 70 -2.77 1.55 10.16
N GLN A 71 -3.58 0.52 10.38
CA GLN A 71 -4.54 0.46 11.47
C GLN A 71 -4.31 -0.82 12.25
N GLY A 72 -4.42 -0.74 13.57
CA GLY A 72 -4.38 -1.90 14.46
C GLY A 72 -5.79 -2.42 14.74
N ASN A 73 -5.87 -3.64 15.29
CA ASN A 73 -7.13 -4.16 15.82
C ASN A 73 -7.61 -3.26 16.98
N PRO A 74 -8.82 -2.69 16.93
CA PRO A 74 -9.33 -1.79 17.97
C PRO A 74 -9.45 -2.47 19.34
N ASP A 75 -9.66 -3.79 19.38
CA ASP A 75 -9.78 -4.56 20.62
C ASP A 75 -8.43 -5.06 21.16
N ILE A 76 -7.29 -4.69 20.56
CA ILE A 76 -5.98 -5.26 20.90
C ILE A 76 -5.62 -5.12 22.39
N ALA A 77 -5.96 -4.00 23.03
CA ALA A 77 -5.71 -3.79 24.46
C ALA A 77 -6.53 -4.76 25.33
N LYS A 78 -7.82 -4.94 24.98
CA LYS A 78 -8.72 -5.88 25.66
C LYS A 78 -8.24 -7.32 25.49
N LEU A 79 -7.83 -7.70 24.29
CA LEU A 79 -7.32 -9.05 23.99
C LEU A 79 -5.99 -9.31 24.70
N ASN A 80 -5.08 -8.33 24.71
CA ASN A 80 -3.80 -8.43 25.41
C ASN A 80 -3.97 -8.65 26.92
N ALA A 81 -4.94 -7.99 27.54
CA ALA A 81 -5.24 -8.14 28.98
C ALA A 81 -5.73 -9.56 29.37
N GLN A 82 -6.17 -10.37 28.41
CA GLN A 82 -6.57 -11.76 28.66
C GLN A 82 -5.36 -12.72 28.75
N ILE A 83 -4.20 -12.31 28.27
CA ILE A 83 -2.98 -13.13 28.22
C ILE A 83 -2.19 -12.92 29.51
N ARG A 84 -2.09 -13.96 30.34
CA ARG A 84 -1.31 -13.92 31.58
C ARG A 84 0.18 -13.70 31.26
N GLY A 85 0.78 -12.70 31.89
CA GLY A 85 2.19 -12.37 31.74
C GLY A 85 2.50 -11.36 30.63
N ASN A 86 1.52 -10.91 29.85
CA ASN A 86 1.74 -9.83 28.90
C ASN A 86 1.92 -8.48 29.62
N PRO A 87 2.69 -7.54 29.03
CA PRO A 87 2.74 -6.16 29.49
C PRO A 87 1.35 -5.52 29.52
N SER A 88 1.16 -4.51 30.37
CA SER A 88 -0.13 -3.81 30.51
C SER A 88 -0.52 -2.98 29.27
N THR A 89 0.45 -2.65 28.42
CA THR A 89 0.25 -1.88 27.19
C THR A 89 0.80 -2.63 25.98
N VAL A 90 0.24 -2.33 24.82
CA VAL A 90 0.73 -2.83 23.53
C VAL A 90 1.28 -1.61 22.77
N PRO A 91 2.49 -1.68 22.18
CA PRO A 91 3.00 -0.59 21.34
C PRO A 91 2.07 -0.30 20.16
N SER A 92 2.21 0.90 19.58
CA SER A 92 1.44 1.33 18.41
C SER A 92 1.61 0.36 17.23
N VAL A 93 0.75 0.43 16.21
CA VAL A 93 0.91 -0.46 15.04
C VAL A 93 2.17 -0.11 14.26
N GLU A 94 2.49 1.18 14.22
CA GLU A 94 3.66 1.76 13.60
C GLU A 94 4.95 1.27 14.26
N ASP A 95 5.00 1.18 15.59
CA ASP A 95 6.19 0.69 16.32
C ASP A 95 6.39 -0.83 16.20
N ARG A 96 5.36 -1.57 15.77
CA ARG A 96 5.41 -3.05 15.66
C ARG A 96 5.66 -3.55 14.25
N LEU A 97 5.27 -2.79 13.24
CA LEU A 97 5.47 -3.17 11.85
C LEU A 97 6.95 -3.00 11.46
N PRO A 98 7.49 -3.89 10.62
CA PRO A 98 8.78 -3.63 9.98
C PRO A 98 8.68 -2.41 9.06
N SER A 99 9.83 -1.86 8.66
CA SER A 99 9.86 -0.72 7.71
C SER A 99 9.26 -1.06 6.35
N GLU A 100 9.33 -2.34 5.95
CA GLU A 100 8.78 -2.85 4.70
C GLU A 100 7.80 -4.02 5.00
N PRO A 101 6.55 -3.72 5.43
CA PRO A 101 5.55 -4.75 5.66
C PRO A 101 5.05 -5.34 4.33
N LEU A 102 4.77 -6.65 4.32
CA LEU A 102 4.12 -7.32 3.20
C LEU A 102 2.71 -6.76 3.01
N VAL A 103 2.39 -6.32 1.78
CA VAL A 103 1.04 -5.93 1.40
C VAL A 103 0.37 -7.09 0.67
N TYR A 104 -0.81 -7.48 1.14
CA TYR A 104 -1.59 -8.59 0.57
C TYR A 104 -2.89 -8.06 -0.01
N ALA A 105 -3.18 -8.39 -1.27
CA ALA A 105 -4.45 -8.09 -1.93
C ALA A 105 -5.41 -9.28 -1.72
N PRO A 106 -6.50 -9.13 -0.96
CA PRO A 106 -7.47 -10.20 -0.76
C PRO A 106 -8.18 -10.58 -2.07
N TYR A 107 -8.77 -11.77 -2.11
CA TYR A 107 -9.49 -12.22 -3.31
C TYR A 107 -10.65 -11.31 -3.70
N ASP A 108 -11.60 -11.11 -2.80
CA ASP A 108 -12.86 -10.41 -3.12
C ASP A 108 -13.07 -9.10 -2.35
N SER A 109 -12.64 -9.02 -1.10
CA SER A 109 -12.94 -7.87 -0.24
C SER A 109 -11.93 -7.65 0.88
N ILE A 110 -11.83 -6.40 1.33
CA ILE A 110 -11.03 -6.04 2.52
C ILE A 110 -11.73 -6.55 3.77
N GLY A 111 -10.98 -7.27 4.61
CA GLY A 111 -11.49 -7.84 5.85
C GLY A 111 -11.85 -6.81 6.92
N LYS A 112 -12.49 -7.30 7.99
CA LYS A 112 -12.82 -6.52 9.18
C LYS A 112 -12.20 -7.19 10.40
N TYR A 113 -11.76 -6.40 11.37
CA TYR A 113 -11.28 -6.92 12.65
C TYR A 113 -12.41 -7.54 13.47
N GLY A 114 -12.07 -8.59 14.24
CA GLY A 114 -12.96 -9.19 15.22
C GLY A 114 -13.41 -10.60 14.86
N GLY A 115 -14.30 -11.15 15.70
CA GLY A 115 -14.80 -12.52 15.61
C GLY A 115 -13.97 -13.52 16.40
N THR A 116 -14.42 -14.77 16.39
CA THR A 116 -13.73 -15.92 16.97
C THR A 116 -13.77 -17.05 15.96
N LEU A 117 -12.60 -17.61 15.64
CA LEU A 117 -12.51 -18.78 14.78
C LEU A 117 -12.53 -20.03 15.66
N ASP A 118 -13.70 -20.68 15.73
CA ASP A 118 -13.87 -21.90 16.51
C ASP A 118 -13.40 -23.11 15.71
N VAL A 119 -12.36 -23.77 16.20
CA VAL A 119 -11.77 -24.97 15.59
C VAL A 119 -11.81 -26.14 16.56
N LEU A 120 -11.98 -27.36 16.04
CA LEU A 120 -11.97 -28.58 16.83
C LEU A 120 -10.77 -29.42 16.41
N SER A 121 -9.94 -29.81 17.38
CA SER A 121 -8.89 -30.81 17.16
C SER A 121 -9.27 -32.12 17.87
N ASN A 122 -9.35 -33.20 17.10
CA ASN A 122 -9.71 -34.52 17.64
C ASN A 122 -8.50 -35.31 18.16
N ALA A 123 -7.28 -34.88 17.83
CA ALA A 123 -6.03 -35.49 18.26
C ALA A 123 -4.92 -34.43 18.32
N THR A 124 -3.89 -34.64 19.13
CA THR A 124 -2.80 -33.66 19.33
C THR A 124 -2.10 -33.25 18.03
N GLU A 125 -2.10 -34.11 17.00
CA GLU A 125 -1.50 -33.88 15.67
C GLU A 125 -2.54 -33.79 14.54
N ALA A 126 -3.84 -33.75 14.85
CA ALA A 126 -4.79 -33.32 13.85
C ALA A 126 -4.48 -31.86 13.59
N GLY A 127 -3.89 -31.52 12.43
CA GLY A 127 -3.30 -30.20 12.10
C GLY A 127 -4.16 -28.97 12.39
N THR A 128 -5.43 -29.16 12.74
CA THR A 128 -6.22 -28.22 13.55
C THR A 128 -5.57 -27.72 14.85
N SER A 129 -4.64 -28.44 15.47
CA SER A 129 -3.84 -27.92 16.59
C SER A 129 -2.86 -26.83 16.16
N ASP A 130 -2.43 -26.82 14.89
CA ASP A 130 -1.54 -25.80 14.34
C ASP A 130 -2.23 -24.44 14.15
N PHE A 131 -3.57 -24.36 14.22
CA PHE A 131 -4.29 -23.09 14.31
C PHE A 131 -3.93 -22.30 15.59
N LEU A 132 -3.45 -22.97 16.64
CA LEU A 132 -2.92 -22.30 17.85
C LEU A 132 -1.44 -21.89 17.69
N SER A 133 -0.80 -22.37 16.64
CA SER A 133 0.60 -22.11 16.27
C SER A 133 0.72 -21.06 15.16
N VAL A 134 -0.33 -20.28 14.88
CA VAL A 134 -0.29 -19.11 13.98
C VAL A 134 0.52 -17.99 14.66
N ARG A 135 1.79 -18.28 14.92
CA ARG A 135 2.81 -17.29 15.21
C ARG A 135 3.36 -16.91 13.84
N HIS A 136 3.21 -15.64 13.47
CA HIS A 136 3.78 -15.07 12.25
C HIS A 136 5.30 -15.28 12.23
N VAL A 137 5.75 -16.36 11.61
CA VAL A 137 7.13 -16.57 11.14
C VAL A 137 7.07 -17.25 9.78
N ASN A 138 6.24 -16.71 8.88
CA ASN A 138 6.37 -17.03 7.47
C ASN A 138 7.62 -16.31 6.95
N LEU A 139 8.75 -17.03 6.90
CA LEU A 139 10.01 -16.57 6.30
C LEU A 139 10.00 -16.65 4.76
N VAL A 140 8.93 -17.20 4.18
CA VAL A 140 8.77 -17.43 2.76
C VAL A 140 7.37 -17.02 2.31
N ARG A 141 7.24 -16.67 1.03
CA ARG A 141 5.95 -16.40 0.40
C ARG A 141 5.29 -17.71 0.02
N PHE A 142 4.02 -17.86 0.35
CA PHE A 142 3.17 -18.94 -0.13
C PHE A 142 2.11 -18.33 -1.06
N SER A 143 2.00 -18.89 -2.25
CA SER A 143 0.82 -18.73 -3.10
C SER A 143 0.04 -20.03 -3.00
N ASP A 144 -1.27 -19.93 -2.93
CA ASP A 144 -2.18 -21.06 -3.08
C ASP A 144 -2.17 -21.65 -4.50
#